data_AF-A0A520YR62-F1
#
_entry.id   AF-A0A520YR62-F1
#
_cell.length_a   1.000
_cell.length_b   1.000
_cell.length_c   1.000
_cell.angle_alpha   90.00
_cell.angle_beta   90.00
_cell.angle_gamma   90.00
#
_symmetry.space_group_name_H-M   'P 1'
#
loop_
_entity.id
_entity.type
_entity.pdbx_description
1 polymer ?
#
loop_
_entity_poly.entity_id
_entity_poly.type
_entity_poly.pdbx_seq_one_letter_code
_entity_poly.pdbx_strand_id
1 'polypeptide(L)'
;MKNGSDTATLATPDEIRARIRSEHAQISAQLARIEALIERVGDDDTASVVALRDELQQLGAILVEHLHYEEYQLPSLADAGKAAQVAEEMQREHRGQRELFDRIIAELDETAVGSKLVVGVRELSRAIRDDMEYEERELLDKP
;
A
#
# COMPACT_ATOMS: atom_id res chain seq x y z
N MET A 1 14.78 32.31 28.64
CA MET A 1 13.37 32.11 28.26
C MET A 1 13.34 31.20 27.04
N LYS A 2 12.73 30.02 27.21
CA LYS A 2 12.22 29.05 26.22
C LYS A 2 13.05 28.77 24.96
N ASN A 3 13.93 27.77 25.05
CA ASN A 3 14.27 26.93 23.91
C ASN A 3 13.06 26.01 23.65
N GLY A 4 12.21 26.39 22.69
CA GLY A 4 11.18 25.50 22.17
C GLY A 4 11.87 24.43 21.34
N SER A 5 12.18 23.30 21.98
CA SER A 5 12.45 22.08 21.24
C SER A 5 11.13 21.67 20.61
N ASP A 6 10.98 21.89 19.31
CA ASP A 6 9.98 21.21 18.49
C ASP A 6 10.32 19.72 18.48
N THR A 7 10.10 19.04 19.61
CA THR A 7 9.90 17.61 19.61
C THR A 7 8.60 17.40 18.87
N ALA A 8 8.68 17.07 17.57
CA ALA A 8 7.60 16.41 16.87
C ALA A 8 7.04 15.36 17.82
N THR A 9 5.85 15.61 18.34
CA THR A 9 5.23 14.73 19.32
C THR A 9 5.03 13.42 18.57
N LEU A 10 5.65 12.33 19.04
CA LEU A 10 5.44 11.00 18.47
C LEU A 10 3.93 10.77 18.47
N ALA A 11 3.38 10.38 17.31
CA ALA A 11 1.96 10.13 17.18
C ALA A 11 1.51 9.13 18.25
N THR A 12 0.39 9.42 18.90
CA THR A 12 -0.20 8.50 19.87
C THR A 12 -0.66 7.22 19.16
N PRO A 13 -0.77 6.08 19.87
CA PRO A 13 -1.29 4.85 19.28
C PRO A 13 -2.62 5.03 18.55
N ASP A 14 -3.53 5.82 19.11
CA ASP A 14 -4.83 6.08 18.48
C ASP A 14 -4.72 6.94 17.21
N GLU A 15 -3.81 7.91 17.17
CA GLU A 15 -3.53 8.70 15.97
C GLU A 15 -2.90 7.85 14.86
N ILE A 16 -1.96 6.96 15.21
CA ILE A 16 -1.37 5.99 14.28
C ILE A 16 -2.46 5.09 13.70
N ARG A 17 -3.27 4.46 14.57
CA ARG A 17 -4.36 3.56 14.16
C ARG A 17 -5.39 4.27 13.29
N ALA A 18 -5.79 5.49 13.65
CA ALA A 18 -6.78 6.25 12.89
C ALA A 18 -6.25 6.65 11.51
N ARG A 19 -4.98 7.05 11.41
CA ARG A 19 -4.34 7.38 10.14
C ARG A 19 -4.27 6.15 9.23
N ILE A 20 -3.73 5.03 9.72
CA ILE A 20 -3.56 3.81 8.91
C ILE A 20 -4.92 3.32 8.39
N ARG A 21 -5.95 3.24 9.24
CA ARG A 21 -7.32 2.88 8.78
C ARG A 21 -7.87 3.82 7.72
N SER A 22 -7.58 5.12 7.82
CA SER A 22 -7.98 6.08 6.79
C SER A 22 -7.23 5.84 5.47
N GLU A 23 -5.95 5.52 5.52
CA GLU A 23 -5.13 5.19 4.34
C GLU A 23 -5.61 3.87 3.71
N HIS A 24 -5.91 2.83 4.51
CA HIS A 24 -6.50 1.56 4.03
C HIS A 24 -7.79 1.79 3.25
N ALA A 25 -8.67 2.67 3.75
CA ALA A 25 -9.92 2.99 3.06
C ALA A 25 -9.66 3.66 1.70
N GLN A 26 -8.64 4.53 1.61
CA GLN A 26 -8.25 5.19 0.36
C GLN A 26 -7.64 4.20 -0.63
N ILE A 27 -6.71 3.35 -0.16
CA ILE A 27 -6.07 2.29 -0.95
C ILE A 27 -7.11 1.31 -1.46
N SER A 28 -8.04 0.86 -0.61
CA SER A 28 -9.13 -0.03 -0.99
C SER A 28 -10.01 0.56 -2.10
N ALA A 29 -10.35 1.85 -2.02
CA ALA A 29 -11.12 2.54 -3.04
C ALA A 29 -10.34 2.67 -4.37
N GLN A 30 -9.02 2.88 -4.30
CA GLN A 30 -8.12 2.93 -5.46
C GLN A 30 -8.01 1.56 -6.14
N LEU A 31 -7.82 0.48 -5.36
CA LEU A 31 -7.78 -0.89 -5.86
C LEU A 31 -9.08 -1.28 -6.56
N ALA A 32 -10.24 -0.91 -6.00
CA ALA A 32 -11.53 -1.18 -6.63
C ALA A 32 -11.69 -0.49 -8.00
N ARG A 33 -11.15 0.74 -8.17
CA ARG A 33 -11.13 1.42 -9.47
C ARG A 33 -10.24 0.71 -10.48
N ILE A 34 -9.03 0.33 -10.06
CA ILE A 34 -8.08 -0.40 -10.88
C ILE A 34 -8.66 -1.73 -11.35
N GLU A 35 -9.30 -2.48 -10.45
CA GLU A 35 -9.95 -3.75 -10.76
C GLU A 35 -11.08 -3.59 -11.80
N ALA A 36 -11.91 -2.56 -11.64
CA ALA A 36 -12.96 -2.26 -12.61
C ALA A 36 -12.40 -1.86 -13.99
N LEU A 37 -11.21 -1.28 -14.06
CA LEU A 37 -10.53 -0.93 -15.31
C LEU A 37 -9.95 -2.16 -16.00
N ILE A 38 -9.25 -3.05 -15.28
CA ILE A 38 -8.68 -4.26 -15.88
C ILE A 38 -9.74 -5.26 -16.37
N GLU A 39 -10.97 -5.21 -15.85
CA GLU A 39 -12.10 -5.98 -16.39
C GLU A 39 -12.58 -5.47 -17.76
N ARG A 40 -12.28 -4.22 -18.10
CA ARG A 40 -12.75 -3.53 -19.32
C ARG A 40 -11.68 -3.37 -20.37
N VAL A 41 -10.40 -3.45 -20.00
CA VAL A 41 -9.27 -3.38 -20.94
C VAL A 41 -9.34 -4.58 -21.89
N GLY A 42 -9.73 -4.30 -23.13
CA GLY A 42 -9.53 -5.19 -24.28
C GLY A 42 -8.34 -4.73 -25.13
N ASP A 43 -7.89 -5.59 -26.05
CA ASP A 43 -6.64 -5.44 -26.82
C ASP A 43 -6.51 -4.11 -27.62
N ASP A 44 -7.59 -3.33 -27.79
CA ASP A 44 -7.62 -2.08 -28.58
C ASP A 44 -8.15 -0.84 -27.82
N ASP A 45 -8.43 -0.90 -26.50
CA ASP A 45 -8.93 0.25 -25.74
C ASP A 45 -7.80 1.08 -25.12
N THR A 46 -7.16 1.91 -25.94
CA THR A 46 -6.08 2.81 -25.52
C THR A 46 -6.50 3.77 -24.41
N ALA A 47 -7.76 4.21 -24.36
CA ALA A 47 -8.23 5.13 -23.33
C ALA A 47 -8.30 4.45 -21.96
N SER A 48 -8.80 3.21 -21.91
CA SER A 48 -8.80 2.40 -20.68
C SER A 48 -7.37 2.05 -20.23
N VAL A 49 -6.44 1.84 -21.15
CA VAL A 49 -5.02 1.65 -20.82
C VAL A 49 -4.41 2.91 -20.17
N VAL A 50 -4.68 4.09 -20.73
CA VAL A 50 -4.22 5.36 -20.12
C VAL A 50 -4.82 5.56 -18.73
N ALA A 51 -6.13 5.33 -18.57
CA ALA A 51 -6.78 5.43 -17.27
C ALA A 51 -6.20 4.43 -16.25
N LEU A 52 -5.94 3.19 -16.67
CA LEU A 52 -5.32 2.17 -15.83
C LEU A 52 -3.91 2.58 -15.38
N ARG A 53 -3.12 3.16 -16.29
CA ARG A 53 -1.80 3.70 -15.97
C ARG A 53 -1.89 4.82 -14.94
N ASP A 54 -2.80 5.77 -15.12
CA ASP A 54 -2.96 6.91 -14.21
C ASP A 54 -3.39 6.44 -12.80
N GLU A 55 -4.31 5.48 -12.73
CA GLU A 55 -4.76 4.91 -11.44
C GLU A 55 -3.65 4.07 -10.78
N LEU A 56 -2.86 3.32 -11.54
CA LEU A 56 -1.71 2.58 -10.99
C LEU A 56 -0.65 3.55 -10.47
N GLN A 57 -0.28 4.60 -11.22
CA GLN A 57 0.68 5.60 -10.74
C GLN A 57 0.21 6.30 -9.45
N GLN A 58 -1.07 6.63 -9.35
CA GLN A 58 -1.65 7.19 -8.12
C GLN A 58 -1.59 6.20 -6.96
N LEU A 59 -1.93 4.92 -7.20
CA LEU A 59 -1.80 3.86 -6.20
C LEU A 59 -0.35 3.76 -5.72
N GLY A 60 0.63 3.77 -6.63
CA GLY A 60 2.05 3.67 -6.29
C GLY A 60 2.52 4.79 -5.36
N ALA A 61 2.11 6.02 -5.64
CA ALA A 61 2.46 7.15 -4.80
C ALA A 61 1.90 7.00 -3.37
N ILE A 62 0.63 6.61 -3.24
CA ILE A 62 -0.03 6.40 -1.94
C ILE A 62 0.60 5.22 -1.21
N LEU A 63 0.79 4.09 -1.91
CA LEU A 63 1.30 2.86 -1.32
C LEU A 63 2.73 3.04 -0.81
N VAL A 64 3.61 3.72 -1.54
CA VAL A 64 4.99 3.94 -1.08
C VAL A 64 5.04 4.77 0.20
N GLU A 65 4.23 5.83 0.30
CA GLU A 65 4.15 6.66 1.51
C GLU A 65 3.57 5.86 2.68
N HIS A 66 2.50 5.12 2.44
CA HIS A 66 1.81 4.30 3.41
C HIS A 66 2.72 3.21 4.00
N LEU A 67 3.33 2.37 3.14
CA LEU A 67 4.24 1.31 3.57
C LEU A 67 5.44 1.86 4.36
N HIS A 68 5.92 3.06 4.01
CA HIS A 68 7.00 3.70 4.77
C HIS A 68 6.55 4.19 6.15
N TYR A 69 5.36 4.76 6.22
CA TYR A 69 4.77 5.19 7.49
C TYR A 69 4.56 4.00 8.43
N GLU A 70 4.05 2.90 7.91
CA GLU A 70 3.81 1.65 8.62
C GLU A 70 5.08 0.99 9.15
N GLU A 71 6.09 0.81 8.29
CA GLU A 71 7.40 0.29 8.68
C GLU A 71 8.03 1.05 9.85
N TYR A 72 7.69 2.34 10.00
CA TYR A 72 8.17 3.17 11.09
C TYR A 72 7.26 3.15 12.32
N GLN A 73 5.94 3.13 12.15
CA GLN A 73 4.99 3.35 13.24
C GLN A 73 4.37 2.07 13.78
N LEU A 74 3.98 1.12 12.93
CA LEU A 74 3.28 -0.11 13.35
C LEU A 74 4.08 -0.98 14.33
N PRO A 75 5.42 -1.12 14.22
CA PRO A 75 6.21 -1.83 15.22
C PRO A 75 6.05 -1.30 16.65
N SER A 76 5.71 -0.02 16.81
CA SER A 76 5.48 0.59 18.14
C SER A 76 4.18 0.12 18.81
N LEU A 77 3.24 -0.45 18.04
CA LEU A 77 1.98 -1.00 18.52
C LEU A 77 2.09 -2.49 18.90
N ALA A 78 3.22 -3.13 18.60
CA ALA A 78 3.42 -4.55 18.86
C ALA A 78 3.52 -4.87 20.36
N ASP A 79 3.21 -6.13 20.73
CA ASP A 79 3.38 -6.60 22.10
C ASP A 79 4.83 -6.39 22.58
N ALA A 80 5.01 -6.24 23.90
CA ALA A 80 6.30 -6.04 24.52
C ALA A 80 7.34 -7.09 24.06
N GLY A 81 8.44 -6.59 23.49
CA GLY A 81 9.53 -7.42 22.97
C GLY A 81 9.37 -7.93 21.54
N LYS A 82 8.26 -7.64 20.84
CA LYS A 82 8.02 -8.08 19.46
C LYS A 82 8.29 -7.01 18.39
N ALA A 83 8.49 -5.75 18.78
CA ALA A 83 8.64 -4.63 17.84
C ALA A 83 9.69 -4.88 16.74
N ALA A 84 10.87 -5.42 17.11
CA ALA A 84 11.93 -5.68 16.13
C ALA A 84 11.54 -6.78 15.12
N GLN A 85 10.88 -7.85 15.59
CA GLN A 85 10.40 -8.93 14.72
C GLN A 85 9.35 -8.41 13.73
N VAL A 86 8.37 -7.64 14.22
CA VAL A 86 7.32 -7.03 13.40
C VAL A 86 7.94 -6.11 12.34
N ALA A 87 8.88 -5.26 12.72
CA ALA A 87 9.57 -4.38 11.78
C ALA A 87 10.30 -5.15 10.66
N GLU A 88 11.00 -6.23 11.00
CA GLU A 88 11.71 -7.07 10.02
C GLU A 88 10.75 -7.83 9.09
N GLU A 89 9.62 -8.30 9.62
CA GLU A 89 8.58 -8.98 8.84
C GLU A 89 7.93 -8.04 7.84
N MET A 90 7.47 -6.87 8.29
CA MET A 90 6.86 -5.85 7.45
C MET A 90 7.81 -5.37 6.36
N GLN A 91 9.07 -5.04 6.69
CA GLN A 91 10.03 -4.59 5.68
C GLN A 91 10.27 -5.62 4.57
N ARG A 92 10.17 -6.91 4.90
CA ARG A 92 10.32 -7.99 3.91
C ARG A 92 9.10 -8.07 3.01
N GLU A 93 7.90 -8.03 3.58
CA GLU A 93 6.64 -8.12 2.87
C GLU A 93 6.41 -6.88 1.99
N HIS A 94 6.61 -5.69 2.55
CA HIS A 94 6.49 -4.41 1.85
C HIS A 94 7.52 -4.28 0.73
N ARG A 95 8.72 -4.86 0.87
CA ARG A 95 9.68 -4.95 -0.24
C ARG A 95 9.12 -5.79 -1.39
N GLY A 96 8.52 -6.94 -1.08
CA GLY A 96 7.88 -7.78 -2.10
C GLY A 96 6.74 -7.05 -2.83
N GLN A 97 5.93 -6.25 -2.11
CA GLN A 97 4.89 -5.42 -2.71
C GLN A 97 5.47 -4.35 -3.64
N ARG A 98 6.50 -3.62 -3.20
CA ARG A 98 7.21 -2.62 -4.03
C ARG A 98 7.80 -3.25 -5.29
N GLU A 99 8.46 -4.40 -5.18
CA GLU A 99 9.04 -5.12 -6.33
C GLU A 99 7.97 -5.63 -7.31
N LEU A 100 6.80 -6.05 -6.83
CA LEU A 100 5.67 -6.42 -7.68
C LEU A 100 5.08 -5.20 -8.39
N PHE A 101 4.92 -4.09 -7.65
CA PHE A 101 4.42 -2.84 -8.20
C PHE A 101 5.34 -2.29 -9.30
N ASP A 102 6.64 -2.25 -9.07
CA ASP A 102 7.63 -1.77 -10.05
C ASP A 102 7.59 -2.60 -11.35
N ARG A 103 7.41 -3.92 -11.24
CA ARG A 103 7.24 -4.80 -12.42
C ARG A 103 5.97 -4.47 -13.21
N ILE A 104 4.85 -4.22 -12.53
CA ILE A 104 3.58 -3.85 -13.17
C ILE A 104 3.71 -2.53 -13.92
N ILE A 105 4.38 -1.53 -13.33
CA ILE A 105 4.63 -0.24 -13.98
C ILE A 105 5.54 -0.41 -15.20
N ALA A 106 6.59 -1.24 -15.12
CA ALA A 106 7.44 -1.53 -16.26
C ALA A 106 6.66 -2.21 -17.41
N GLU A 107 5.79 -3.18 -17.10
CA GLU A 107 4.95 -3.86 -18.10
C GLU A 107 3.95 -2.91 -18.78
N LEU A 108 3.44 -1.91 -18.07
CA LEU A 108 2.58 -0.86 -18.65
C LEU A 108 3.31 0.01 -19.68
N ASP A 109 4.60 0.26 -19.49
CA ASP A 109 5.40 1.11 -20.37
C ASP A 109 5.79 0.42 -21.69
N GLU A 110 5.76 -0.91 -21.75
CA GLU A 110 6.14 -1.69 -22.93
C GLU A 110 5.06 -1.77 -24.02
N THR A 111 4.00 -0.94 -23.95
CA THR A 111 2.92 -0.79 -24.96
C THR A 111 2.06 -2.03 -25.29
N ALA A 112 2.39 -3.21 -24.77
CA ALA A 112 1.58 -4.42 -24.90
C ALA A 112 0.83 -4.71 -23.60
N VAL A 113 -0.29 -4.02 -23.37
CA VAL A 113 -1.21 -4.34 -22.28
C VAL A 113 -1.91 -5.66 -22.59
N GLY A 114 -1.32 -6.76 -22.12
CA GLY A 114 -1.85 -8.11 -22.32
C GLY A 114 -2.35 -8.74 -21.01
N SER A 115 -2.76 -10.00 -21.11
CA SER A 115 -3.21 -10.84 -19.99
C SER A 115 -2.23 -10.89 -18.79
N LYS A 116 -0.93 -10.68 -19.02
CA LYS A 116 0.08 -10.62 -17.95
C LYS A 116 -0.13 -9.45 -17.00
N LEU A 117 -0.44 -8.25 -17.52
CA LEU A 117 -0.71 -7.08 -16.70
C LEU A 117 -1.92 -7.32 -15.81
N VAL A 118 -2.99 -7.90 -16.37
CA VAL A 118 -4.22 -8.22 -15.60
C VAL A 118 -3.92 -9.18 -14.46
N VAL A 119 -3.08 -10.19 -14.69
CA VAL A 119 -2.64 -11.12 -13.65
C VAL A 119 -1.81 -10.39 -12.59
N GLY A 120 -0.81 -9.60 -13.00
CA GLY A 120 0.05 -8.86 -12.08
C GLY A 120 -0.74 -7.89 -11.20
N VAL A 121 -1.65 -7.11 -11.78
CA VAL A 121 -2.52 -6.19 -11.03
C VAL A 121 -3.41 -6.92 -10.03
N ARG A 122 -3.94 -8.09 -10.37
CA ARG A 122 -4.73 -8.93 -9.44
C ARG A 122 -3.89 -9.47 -8.31
N GLU A 123 -2.68 -9.95 -8.61
CA GLU A 123 -1.74 -10.44 -7.60
C GLU A 123 -1.34 -9.32 -6.62
N LEU A 124 -1.05 -8.12 -7.13
CA LEU A 124 -0.75 -6.95 -6.31
C LEU A 124 -1.94 -6.54 -5.44
N SER A 125 -3.14 -6.45 -6.04
CA SER A 125 -4.36 -6.08 -5.30
C SER A 125 -4.66 -7.05 -4.18
N ARG A 126 -4.40 -8.34 -4.41
CA ARG A 126 -4.52 -9.37 -3.36
C ARG A 126 -3.45 -9.20 -2.28
N ALA A 127 -2.18 -9.02 -2.66
CA ALA A 127 -1.09 -8.87 -1.70
C ALA A 127 -1.34 -7.69 -0.75
N ILE A 128 -1.76 -6.54 -1.28
CA ILE A 128 -2.06 -5.34 -0.47
C ILE A 128 -3.26 -5.60 0.46
N ARG A 129 -4.31 -6.28 -0.01
CA ARG A 129 -5.48 -6.58 0.85
C ARG A 129 -5.16 -7.57 1.95
N ASP A 130 -4.45 -8.64 1.63
CA ASP A 130 -4.06 -9.67 2.60
C ASP A 130 -3.19 -9.04 3.71
N ASP A 131 -2.34 -8.07 3.35
CA ASP A 131 -1.51 -7.28 4.27
C ASP A 131 -2.35 -6.35 5.18
N MET A 132 -3.17 -5.48 4.59
CA MET A 132 -4.06 -4.59 5.35
C MET A 132 -4.97 -5.36 6.32
N GLU A 133 -5.53 -6.51 5.90
CA GLU A 133 -6.35 -7.37 6.75
C GLU A 133 -5.55 -7.95 7.93
N TYR A 134 -4.29 -8.32 7.70
CA TYR A 134 -3.40 -8.79 8.75
C TYR A 134 -3.08 -7.67 9.74
N GLU A 135 -2.71 -6.49 9.27
CA GLU A 135 -2.38 -5.34 10.12
C GLU A 135 -3.57 -4.88 10.94
N GLU A 136 -4.76 -4.78 10.34
CA GLU A 136 -5.99 -4.46 11.03
C GLU A 136 -6.24 -5.41 12.19
N ARG A 137 -6.19 -6.73 11.92
CA ARG A 137 -6.45 -7.77 12.92
C ARG A 137 -5.38 -7.86 13.99
N GLU A 138 -4.11 -7.78 13.61
CA GLU A 138 -2.99 -8.12 14.48
C GLU A 138 -2.32 -6.93 15.14
N LEU A 139 -2.51 -5.70 14.64
CA LEU A 139 -1.81 -4.52 15.13
C LEU A 139 -2.76 -3.37 15.47
N LEU A 140 -3.82 -3.15 14.69
CA LEU A 140 -4.70 -1.99 14.87
C LEU A 140 -5.88 -2.23 15.81
N ASP A 141 -6.43 -3.45 15.85
CA ASP A 141 -7.59 -3.82 16.67
C ASP A 141 -7.21 -4.25 18.10
N LYS A 142 -5.93 -4.41 18.40
CA LYS A 142 -5.45 -4.67 19.76
C LYS A 142 -5.62 -3.40 20.62
N PRO A 143 -6.11 -3.52 21.87
CA PRO A 143 -6.32 -2.38 22.77
C PRO A 143 -5.03 -1.63 23.08
#